data_AF-A0A9P1JPZ8-F1
#
_entry.id   AF-A0A9P1JPZ8-F1
#
_cell.length_a   1.000
_cell.length_b   1.000
_cell.length_c   1.000
_cell.angle_alpha   90.00
_cell.angle_beta   90.00
_cell.angle_gamma   90.00
#
_symmetry.space_group_name_H-M   'P 1'
#
loop_
_entity.id
_entity.type
_entity.pdbx_description
1 polymer ?
#
loop_
_entity_poly.entity_id
_entity_poly.type
_entity_poly.pdbx_seq_one_letter_code
_entity_poly.pdbx_strand_id
1 'polypeptide(L)'
;MRVLLNYRRKTDPQGRRIVTIQQAISRWAPPSENDTAAYVNRVARRLGFDPDAPLDWGYAETLTGMARAIVTHENGRAPRDFPADWYSPEHHHRAAMMALGLTEV
;
A
#
# COMPACT_ATOMS: atom_id res chain seq x y z
N MET A 1 5.51 -7.08 2.24
CA MET A 1 4.87 -6.22 3.26
C MET A 1 5.84 -5.47 4.17
N ARG A 2 6.95 -6.07 4.66
CA ARG A 2 7.96 -5.35 5.47
C ARG A 2 8.48 -4.05 4.84
N VAL A 3 8.56 -4.01 3.50
CA VAL A 3 8.90 -2.78 2.76
C VAL A 3 7.97 -1.63 3.12
N LEU A 4 6.65 -1.82 3.13
CA LEU A 4 5.69 -0.77 3.51
C LEU A 4 5.93 -0.26 4.93
N LEU A 5 6.20 -1.18 5.88
CA LEU A 5 6.51 -0.84 7.27
C LEU A 5 7.86 -0.12 7.43
N ASN A 6 8.84 -0.41 6.58
CA ASN A 6 10.10 0.33 6.55
C ASN A 6 9.89 1.74 6.00
N TYR A 7 9.07 1.88 4.96
CA TYR A 7 8.79 3.16 4.34
C TYR A 7 7.93 4.08 5.21
N ARG A 8 7.06 3.55 6.08
CA ARG A 8 6.33 4.38 7.06
C ARG A 8 7.26 5.12 8.05
N ARG A 9 8.47 4.58 8.29
CA ARG A 9 9.47 5.20 9.17
C ARG A 9 10.20 6.36 8.49
N LYS A 10 10.09 6.46 7.15
CA LYS A 10 10.57 7.61 6.40
C LYS A 10 9.57 8.75 6.52
N THR A 11 10.04 9.94 6.15
CA THR A 11 9.23 11.14 6.09
C THR A 11 8.66 11.36 4.69
N ASP A 12 7.56 12.10 4.62
CA ASP A 12 7.03 12.65 3.38
C ASP A 12 8.01 13.69 2.79
N PRO A 13 7.76 14.22 1.58
CA PRO A 13 8.67 15.20 0.96
C PRO A 13 8.89 16.48 1.78
N GLN A 14 8.03 16.77 2.76
CA GLN A 14 8.13 17.92 3.67
C GLN A 14 8.81 17.56 5.00
N GLY A 15 9.35 16.35 5.17
CA GLY A 15 10.01 15.94 6.40
C GLY A 15 9.05 15.50 7.52
N ARG A 16 7.76 15.31 7.22
CA ARG A 16 6.74 14.91 8.22
C ARG A 16 6.59 13.39 8.26
N ARG A 17 6.13 12.85 9.38
CA ARG A 17 5.80 11.42 9.50
C ARG A 17 4.69 11.06 8.49
N ILE A 18 4.84 9.92 7.81
CA ILE A 18 3.85 9.41 6.88
C ILE A 18 2.70 8.76 7.65
N VAL A 19 1.54 9.41 7.65
CA VAL A 19 0.34 8.95 8.33
C VAL A 19 -0.88 8.86 7.40
N THR A 20 -0.81 9.30 6.15
CA THR A 20 -1.93 9.25 5.19
C THR A 20 -1.55 8.55 3.88
N ILE A 21 -2.56 8.22 3.06
CA ILE A 21 -2.36 7.68 1.70
C ILE A 21 -1.67 8.72 0.83
N GLN A 22 -2.14 9.98 0.89
CA GLN A 22 -1.56 11.09 0.15
C GLN A 22 -0.06 11.22 0.40
N GLN A 23 0.37 11.19 1.66
CA GLN A 23 1.78 11.28 2.03
C GLN A 23 2.59 10.06 1.56
N ALA A 24 2.06 8.86 1.76
CA ALA A 24 2.74 7.62 1.41
C ALA A 24 3.00 7.56 -0.11
N ILE A 25 1.96 7.75 -0.91
CA ILE A 25 2.05 7.63 -2.37
C ILE A 25 2.84 8.80 -2.97
N SER A 26 2.66 10.05 -2.52
CA SER A 26 3.50 11.16 -3.01
C SER A 26 4.99 10.96 -2.75
N ARG A 27 5.34 10.23 -1.69
CA ARG A 27 6.73 9.90 -1.38
C ARG A 27 7.28 8.75 -2.21
N TRP A 28 6.45 7.77 -2.56
CA TRP A 28 6.85 6.56 -3.30
C TRP A 28 6.75 6.72 -4.81
N ALA A 29 5.83 7.55 -5.29
CA ALA A 29 5.55 7.84 -6.69
C ALA A 29 5.43 9.38 -6.87
N PRO A 30 6.56 10.11 -6.90
CA PRO A 30 6.55 11.57 -6.99
C PRO A 30 6.03 12.07 -8.36
N PRO A 31 5.47 13.30 -8.41
CA PRO A 31 4.76 13.81 -9.59
C PRO A 31 5.68 14.15 -10.78
N SER A 32 6.99 14.22 -10.55
CA SER A 32 7.98 14.37 -11.63
C SER A 32 8.04 13.14 -12.55
N GLU A 33 7.60 11.99 -12.07
CA GLU A 33 7.72 10.70 -12.77
C GLU A 33 6.37 9.98 -12.93
N ASN A 34 5.35 10.37 -12.15
CA ASN A 34 4.09 9.64 -12.04
C ASN A 34 2.88 10.58 -12.06
N ASP A 35 1.72 10.07 -12.45
CA ASP A 35 0.44 10.69 -12.09
C ASP A 35 0.10 10.35 -10.63
N THR A 36 0.77 11.06 -9.72
CA THR A 36 0.63 10.86 -8.27
C THR A 36 -0.81 11.00 -7.80
N ALA A 37 -1.57 11.95 -8.37
CA ALA A 37 -2.96 12.18 -7.99
C ALA A 37 -3.84 11.00 -8.37
N ALA A 38 -3.69 10.46 -9.60
CA ALA A 38 -4.41 9.25 -10.01
C ALA A 38 -4.01 8.03 -9.17
N TYR A 39 -2.74 7.91 -8.78
CA TYR A 39 -2.27 6.84 -7.90
C TYR A 39 -2.92 6.94 -6.50
N VAL A 40 -2.85 8.12 -5.87
CA VAL A 40 -3.51 8.37 -4.57
C VAL A 40 -4.99 8.01 -4.64
N ASN A 41 -5.71 8.49 -5.65
CA ASN A 41 -7.14 8.21 -5.81
C ASN A 41 -7.43 6.71 -6.00
N ARG A 42 -6.59 6.01 -6.77
CA ARG A 42 -6.72 4.56 -6.97
C ARG A 42 -6.54 3.80 -5.66
N VAL A 43 -5.54 4.17 -4.86
CA VAL A 43 -5.23 3.53 -3.57
C VAL A 43 -6.34 3.84 -2.56
N ALA A 44 -6.73 5.10 -2.41
CA ALA A 44 -7.83 5.53 -1.53
C ALA A 44 -9.12 4.78 -1.82
N ARG A 45 -9.53 4.70 -3.09
CA ARG A 45 -10.72 3.93 -3.49
C ARG A 45 -10.61 2.45 -3.18
N ARG A 46 -9.41 1.86 -3.31
CA ARG A 46 -9.19 0.43 -3.02
C ARG A 46 -9.30 0.13 -1.53
N LEU A 47 -8.78 1.02 -0.68
CA LEU A 47 -8.80 0.87 0.77
C LEU A 47 -10.12 1.33 1.40
N GLY A 48 -10.91 2.16 0.70
CA GLY A 48 -12.14 2.74 1.24
C GLY A 48 -11.90 3.86 2.26
N PHE A 49 -10.71 4.47 2.23
CA PHE A 49 -10.36 5.59 3.11
C PHE A 49 -10.25 6.88 2.32
N ASP A 50 -10.54 8.00 2.99
CA ASP A 50 -10.17 9.32 2.51
C ASP A 50 -8.63 9.41 2.36
N PRO A 51 -8.10 9.96 1.24
CA PRO A 51 -6.66 10.08 1.02
C PRO A 51 -5.87 10.77 2.14
N ASP A 52 -6.52 11.71 2.84
CA ASP A 52 -5.95 12.52 3.91
C ASP A 52 -6.32 11.99 5.31
N ALA A 53 -7.11 10.92 5.40
CA ALA A 53 -7.38 10.26 6.67
C ALA A 53 -6.12 9.56 7.23
N PRO A 54 -5.95 9.56 8.57
CA PRO A 54 -4.90 8.77 9.22
C PRO A 54 -5.05 7.27 8.91
N LEU A 55 -3.94 6.65 8.54
CA LEU A 55 -3.81 5.21 8.33
C LEU A 55 -3.24 4.53 9.58
N ASP A 56 -3.82 3.39 9.93
CA ASP A 56 -3.19 2.46 10.87
C ASP A 56 -2.31 1.44 10.13
N TRP A 57 -1.00 1.66 10.18
CA TRP A 57 0.01 0.76 9.62
C TRP A 57 0.22 -0.53 10.41
N GLY A 58 -0.36 -0.65 11.60
CA GLY A 58 -0.38 -1.86 12.42
C GLY A 58 -1.47 -2.84 12.03
N TYR A 59 -2.41 -2.43 11.18
CA TYR A 59 -3.53 -3.26 10.77
C TYR A 59 -3.22 -4.04 9.49
N ALA A 60 -3.49 -5.35 9.50
CA ALA A 60 -3.13 -6.24 8.39
C ALA A 60 -3.86 -5.85 7.11
N GLU A 61 -5.10 -5.42 7.21
CA GLU A 61 -5.97 -5.00 6.12
C GLU A 61 -5.43 -3.74 5.44
N THR A 62 -4.87 -2.79 6.20
CA THR A 62 -4.18 -1.62 5.64
C THR A 62 -3.00 -2.05 4.78
N LEU A 63 -2.16 -2.96 5.28
CA LEU A 63 -0.98 -3.44 4.55
C LEU A 63 -1.37 -4.26 3.31
N THR A 64 -2.37 -5.14 3.44
CA THR A 64 -2.91 -5.93 2.33
C THR A 64 -3.54 -5.05 1.26
N GLY A 65 -4.39 -4.09 1.65
CA GLY A 65 -5.03 -3.15 0.73
C GLY A 65 -4.01 -2.32 -0.04
N MET A 66 -3.01 -1.79 0.66
CA MET A 66 -1.93 -1.00 0.06
C MET A 66 -1.12 -1.82 -0.95
N ALA A 67 -0.69 -3.03 -0.58
CA ALA A 67 0.10 -3.87 -1.48
C ALA A 67 -0.69 -4.31 -2.72
N ARG A 68 -1.97 -4.62 -2.58
CA ARG A 68 -2.86 -4.93 -3.72
C ARG A 68 -2.99 -3.73 -4.64
N ALA A 69 -3.22 -2.54 -4.08
CA ALA A 69 -3.34 -1.33 -4.88
C ALA A 69 -2.05 -1.02 -5.66
N ILE A 70 -0.89 -1.16 -5.02
CA ILE A 70 0.42 -0.98 -5.64
C ILE A 70 0.64 -2.01 -6.74
N VAL A 71 0.50 -3.31 -6.45
CA VAL A 71 0.83 -4.36 -7.44
C VAL A 71 -0.03 -4.25 -8.71
N THR A 72 -1.31 -3.88 -8.56
CA THR A 72 -2.22 -3.64 -9.69
C THR A 72 -1.90 -2.33 -10.41
N HIS A 73 -1.36 -1.31 -9.73
CA HIS A 73 -0.92 -0.08 -10.39
C HIS A 73 0.32 -0.33 -11.23
N GLU A 74 1.35 -0.96 -10.65
CA GLU A 74 2.65 -1.18 -11.30
C GLU A 74 2.59 -2.18 -12.45
N ASN A 75 1.82 -3.27 -12.29
CA ASN A 75 1.79 -4.36 -13.26
C ASN A 75 0.50 -4.41 -14.09
N GLY A 76 -0.46 -3.53 -13.80
CA GLY A 76 -1.77 -3.58 -14.42
C GLY A 76 -2.59 -4.81 -14.03
N ARG A 77 -3.41 -5.29 -14.97
CA ARG A 77 -4.29 -6.44 -14.76
C ARG A 77 -3.47 -7.74 -14.70
N ALA A 78 -3.76 -8.57 -13.71
CA ALA A 78 -3.16 -9.89 -13.62
C ALA A 78 -3.49 -10.76 -14.86
N PRO A 79 -2.56 -11.62 -15.31
CA PRO A 79 -2.84 -12.58 -16.38
C PRO A 79 -3.97 -13.54 -16.00
N ARG A 80 -4.55 -14.21 -17.01
CA ARG A 80 -5.73 -15.08 -16.82
C ARG A 80 -5.53 -16.19 -15.78
N ASP A 81 -4.32 -16.72 -15.67
CA ASP A 81 -4.01 -17.85 -14.79
C ASP A 81 -3.67 -17.42 -13.35
N PHE A 82 -3.76 -16.12 -13.06
CA PHE A 82 -3.51 -15.54 -11.74
C PHE A 82 -4.82 -15.05 -11.11
N PRO A 83 -4.88 -14.95 -9.76
CA PRO A 83 -5.92 -14.18 -9.10
C PRO A 83 -6.01 -12.76 -9.65
N ALA A 84 -7.21 -12.17 -9.66
CA ALA A 84 -7.44 -10.83 -10.20
C ALA A 84 -6.53 -9.75 -9.57
N ASP A 85 -6.12 -9.96 -8.32
CA ASP A 85 -5.21 -9.08 -7.57
C ASP A 85 -3.77 -9.63 -7.48
N TRP A 86 -3.34 -10.39 -8.48
CA TRP A 86 -2.03 -11.05 -8.59
C TRP A 86 -1.80 -12.21 -7.62
N TYR A 87 -2.23 -12.12 -6.37
CA TYR A 87 -2.07 -13.17 -5.37
C TYR A 87 -3.40 -13.49 -4.66
N SER A 88 -3.47 -14.66 -4.03
CA SER A 88 -4.65 -15.04 -3.26
C SER A 88 -4.82 -14.16 -2.02
N PRO A 89 -6.05 -13.98 -1.51
CA PRO A 89 -6.28 -13.25 -0.26
C PRO A 89 -5.44 -13.79 0.90
N GLU A 90 -5.28 -15.12 0.99
CA GLU A 90 -4.45 -15.78 1.99
C GLU A 90 -2.98 -15.40 1.87
N HIS A 91 -2.40 -15.37 0.67
CA HIS A 91 -1.01 -14.95 0.47
C HIS A 91 -0.78 -13.51 0.94
N HIS A 92 -1.70 -12.60 0.61
CA HIS A 92 -1.60 -11.22 1.09
C HIS A 92 -1.74 -11.10 2.61
N HIS A 93 -2.66 -11.85 3.21
CA HIS A 93 -2.89 -11.84 4.65
C HIS A 93 -1.68 -12.42 5.40
N ARG A 94 -1.18 -13.60 5.00
CA ARG A 94 0.04 -14.20 5.58
C ARG A 94 1.23 -13.26 5.50
N ALA A 95 1.44 -12.62 4.35
CA ALA A 95 2.51 -11.66 4.18
C ALA A 95 2.36 -10.43 5.10
N ALA A 96 1.13 -9.97 5.35
CA ALA A 96 0.86 -8.86 6.27
C ALA A 96 1.14 -9.27 7.72
N MET A 97 0.66 -10.43 8.14
CA MET A 97 0.89 -10.97 9.49
C MET A 97 2.38 -11.19 9.78
N MET A 98 3.13 -11.79 8.83
CA MET A 98 4.59 -11.93 8.96
C MET A 98 5.31 -10.59 9.08
N ALA A 99 4.85 -9.57 8.37
CA ALA A 99 5.46 -8.24 8.45
C ALA A 99 5.18 -7.54 9.78
N LEU A 100 3.99 -7.76 10.34
CA LEU A 100 3.59 -7.27 11.66
C LEU A 100 4.22 -8.08 12.81
N GLY A 101 4.84 -9.22 12.52
CA GLY A 101 5.38 -10.12 13.55
C GLY A 101 4.29 -10.88 14.32
N LEU A 102 3.11 -11.05 13.70
CA LEU A 102 1.92 -11.67 14.30
C LEU A 102 1.73 -13.14 13.90
N THR A 103 2.73 -13.76 13.27
CA THR A 103 2.76 -15.20 13.00
C THR A 103 3.81 -15.84 13.91
N GLU A 104 3.42 -16.84 14.70
CA GLU A 104 4.38 -17.84 15.16
C GLU A 104 4.86 -18.66 13.96
N VAL A 105 6.16 -19.00 13.95
CA VAL A 105 6.86 -19.76 12.91
C VAL A 105 6.37 -21.19 12.80
#